data_AF-A0A8J9U4C4-F1
#
_entry.id   AF-A0A8J9U4C4-F1
#
_cell.length_a   1.000
_cell.length_b   1.000
_cell.length_c   1.000
_cell.angle_alpha   90.00
_cell.angle_beta   90.00
_cell.angle_gamma   90.00
#
_symmetry.space_group_name_H-M   'P 1'
#
loop_
_entity.id
_entity.type
_entity.pdbx_description
1 polymer ?
#
loop_
_entity_poly.entity_id
_entity_poly.type
_entity_poly.pdbx_seq_one_letter_code
_entity_poly.pdbx_strand_id
1 'polypeptide(L)'
;MDNAIEDLDGDMTPEELAQFSQRLNLVFPGTKWCGPGDTADNYDDLGTAKETDMCCRDHDYCENIPSGETKYNLTNSAYYTRLNCKCDEKFRKCLRSANSETSRTVGITYFNIIGTQCYRKDYPIIQCKRKGGWLNQKCLEYSYDTRSEKVYQWFDVPNF
;
A
#
# COMPACT_ATOMS: atom_id res chain seq x y z
N MET A 1 -18.99 3.47 21.31
CA MET A 1 -20.05 3.18 20.34
C MET A 1 -19.66 4.02 19.13
N ASP A 2 -18.83 3.56 18.20
CA ASP A 2 -18.68 2.19 17.69
C ASP A 2 -17.21 1.85 17.38
N ASN A 3 -16.76 0.68 17.81
CA ASN A 3 -15.45 0.11 17.46
C ASN A 3 -15.61 -0.65 16.14
N ALA A 4 -15.34 0.01 15.00
CA ALA A 4 -15.45 -0.59 13.67
C ALA A 4 -14.29 -1.57 13.33
N ILE A 5 -13.84 -2.38 14.29
CA ILE A 5 -12.70 -3.29 14.13
C ILE A 5 -13.08 -4.77 14.39
N GLU A 6 -14.33 -5.08 14.78
CA GLU A 6 -14.72 -6.46 15.11
C GLU A 6 -15.31 -7.31 13.96
N ASP A 7 -15.48 -6.80 12.74
CA ASP A 7 -16.16 -7.56 11.67
C ASP A 7 -15.30 -7.80 10.41
N LEU A 8 -14.13 -8.45 10.54
CA LEU A 8 -13.38 -8.98 9.37
C LEU A 8 -13.49 -10.50 9.21
N ASP A 9 -14.59 -11.11 9.65
CA ASP A 9 -14.90 -12.54 9.44
C ASP A 9 -16.31 -12.79 8.84
N GLY A 10 -16.92 -11.76 8.22
CA GLY A 10 -18.17 -11.88 7.47
C GLY A 10 -17.94 -11.88 5.95
N ASP A 11 -18.58 -12.80 5.23
CA ASP A 11 -18.60 -12.80 3.76
C ASP A 11 -19.28 -11.51 3.27
N MET A 12 -18.51 -10.60 2.68
CA MET A 12 -19.00 -9.29 2.22
C MET A 12 -19.92 -9.49 1.02
N THR A 13 -21.09 -8.85 1.03
CA THR A 13 -22.01 -8.89 -0.12
C THR A 13 -21.39 -8.19 -1.34
N PRO A 14 -21.80 -8.52 -2.58
CA PRO A 14 -21.33 -7.81 -3.78
C PRO A 14 -21.55 -6.30 -3.75
N GLU A 15 -22.63 -5.83 -3.10
CA GLU A 15 -22.92 -4.40 -2.93
C GLU A 15 -21.97 -3.75 -1.92
N GLU A 16 -21.65 -4.42 -0.81
CA GLU A 16 -20.66 -3.95 0.16
C GLU A 16 -19.25 -3.96 -0.42
N LEU A 17 -18.90 -4.98 -1.22
CA LEU A 17 -17.64 -5.02 -1.98
C LEU A 17 -17.57 -3.88 -3.00
N ALA A 18 -18.67 -3.59 -3.70
CA ALA A 18 -18.73 -2.48 -4.65
C ALA A 18 -18.64 -1.12 -3.95
N GLN A 19 -19.33 -0.92 -2.83
CA GLN A 19 -19.24 0.31 -2.03
C GLN A 19 -17.85 0.47 -1.39
N PHE A 20 -17.28 -0.62 -0.87
CA PHE A 20 -15.94 -0.62 -0.31
C PHE A 20 -14.89 -0.32 -1.39
N SER A 21 -14.98 -0.97 -2.55
CA SER A 21 -14.14 -0.70 -3.73
C SER A 21 -14.30 0.74 -4.21
N GLN A 22 -15.52 1.28 -4.24
CA GLN A 22 -15.77 2.69 -4.57
C GLN A 22 -15.13 3.64 -3.56
N ARG A 23 -15.17 3.32 -2.25
CA ARG A 23 -14.50 4.11 -1.21
C ARG A 23 -12.98 4.06 -1.32
N LEU A 24 -12.41 2.92 -1.72
CA LEU A 24 -10.97 2.79 -2.00
C LEU A 24 -10.54 3.61 -3.22
N ASN A 25 -11.47 3.97 -4.10
CA ASN A 25 -11.20 4.78 -5.29
C ASN A 25 -11.32 6.30 -5.06
N LEU A 26 -11.46 6.76 -3.81
CA LEU A 26 -11.58 8.18 -3.47
C LEU A 26 -10.33 8.69 -2.75
N VAL A 27 -10.01 9.96 -2.96
CA VAL A 27 -9.02 10.68 -2.16
C VAL A 27 -9.56 10.85 -0.73
N PHE A 28 -8.72 10.53 0.26
CA PHE A 28 -9.10 10.53 1.66
C PHE A 28 -9.49 11.95 2.14
N PRO A 29 -10.60 12.12 2.88
CA PRO A 29 -11.03 13.45 3.33
C PRO A 29 -9.95 14.21 4.10
N GLY A 30 -9.80 15.50 3.78
CA GLY A 30 -8.76 16.36 4.35
C GLY A 30 -7.38 16.21 3.70
N THR A 31 -7.25 15.39 2.67
CA THR A 31 -6.04 15.20 1.87
C THR A 31 -6.33 15.49 0.40
N LYS A 32 -5.30 15.71 -0.41
CA LYS A 32 -5.40 15.84 -1.87
C LYS A 32 -4.64 14.75 -2.62
N TRP A 33 -3.74 14.04 -1.94
CA TRP A 33 -2.83 13.05 -2.51
C TRP A 33 -3.05 11.63 -1.98
N CYS A 34 -3.85 11.43 -0.93
CA CYS A 34 -4.06 10.09 -0.37
C CYS A 34 -5.22 9.35 -1.06
N GLY A 35 -5.00 8.85 -2.26
CA GLY A 35 -5.98 8.08 -3.05
C GLY A 35 -5.40 7.52 -4.35
N PRO A 36 -6.23 7.02 -5.27
CA PRO A 36 -5.76 6.69 -6.61
C PRO A 36 -5.48 7.98 -7.41
N GLY A 37 -4.19 8.34 -7.50
CA GLY A 37 -3.78 9.63 -8.02
C GLY A 37 -4.08 10.75 -7.02
N ASP A 38 -4.18 11.98 -7.52
CA ASP A 38 -4.38 13.17 -6.70
C ASP A 38 -5.46 14.10 -7.27
N THR A 39 -5.97 14.97 -6.42
CA THR A 39 -6.87 16.07 -6.78
C THR A 39 -6.18 17.42 -6.52
N ALA A 40 -4.86 17.47 -6.56
CA ALA A 40 -4.09 18.67 -6.26
C ALA A 40 -3.95 19.55 -7.51
N ASP A 41 -4.08 20.87 -7.34
CA ASP A 41 -3.88 21.81 -8.46
C ASP A 41 -2.41 21.90 -8.88
N ASN A 42 -1.50 21.65 -7.93
CA ASN A 42 -0.05 21.64 -8.11
C ASN A 42 0.66 20.93 -6.95
N TYR A 43 1.98 20.77 -7.06
CA TYR A 43 2.79 20.07 -6.06
C TYR A 43 2.59 20.59 -4.63
N ASP A 44 2.48 21.90 -4.41
CA ASP A 44 2.37 22.50 -3.07
C ASP A 44 0.93 22.56 -2.55
N ASP A 45 -0.04 22.16 -3.36
CA ASP A 45 -1.44 22.13 -2.99
C ASP A 45 -1.74 20.92 -2.10
N LEU A 46 -1.85 21.18 -0.80
CA LEU A 46 -2.06 20.18 0.24
C LEU A 46 -3.40 20.45 0.95
N GLY A 47 -4.05 19.37 1.37
CA GLY A 47 -5.24 19.38 2.20
C GLY A 47 -4.96 19.82 3.65
N THR A 48 -6.02 19.83 4.46
CA THR A 48 -5.98 20.25 5.86
C THR A 48 -5.18 19.30 6.75
N ALA A 49 -5.14 18.00 6.43
CA ALA A 49 -4.30 17.00 7.09
C ALA A 49 -2.88 17.01 6.52
N LYS A 50 -2.24 18.18 6.55
CA LYS A 50 -1.05 18.54 5.78
C LYS A 50 0.10 17.53 5.90
N GLU A 51 0.44 17.09 7.10
CA GLU A 51 1.55 16.16 7.34
C GLU A 51 1.26 14.78 6.75
N THR A 52 0.00 14.32 6.80
CA THR A 52 -0.42 13.06 6.18
C THR A 52 -0.38 13.17 4.66
N ASP A 53 -0.89 14.29 4.15
CA ASP A 53 -1.00 14.53 2.73
C ASP A 53 0.39 14.65 2.07
N MET A 54 1.34 15.27 2.76
CA MET A 54 2.75 15.30 2.35
C MET A 54 3.35 13.88 2.22
N CYS A 55 2.98 12.95 3.11
CA CYS A 55 3.43 11.57 3.01
C CYS A 55 2.88 10.88 1.75
N CYS A 56 1.62 11.13 1.41
CA CYS A 56 0.97 10.58 0.21
C CYS A 56 1.54 11.19 -1.07
N ARG A 57 1.72 12.51 -1.11
CA ARG A 57 2.40 13.20 -2.22
C ARG A 57 3.81 12.63 -2.46
N ASP A 58 4.61 12.49 -1.41
CA ASP A 58 5.95 11.91 -1.53
C ASP A 58 5.92 10.45 -2.04
N HIS A 59 4.84 9.72 -1.76
CA HIS A 59 4.63 8.35 -2.20
C HIS A 59 4.21 8.29 -3.67
N ASP A 60 3.31 9.15 -4.13
CA ASP A 60 2.85 9.24 -5.53
C ASP A 60 4.00 9.53 -6.52
N TYR A 61 4.95 10.37 -6.11
CA TYR A 61 6.13 10.69 -6.92
C TYR A 61 7.19 9.58 -6.94
N CYS A 62 6.99 8.48 -6.21
CA CYS A 62 7.94 7.38 -6.25
C CYS A 62 7.84 6.58 -7.55
N GLU A 63 8.98 6.01 -7.93
CA GLU A 63 9.06 5.01 -8.98
C GLU A 63 8.03 3.88 -8.78
N ASN A 64 7.20 3.68 -9.80
CA ASN A 64 6.07 2.78 -9.73
C ASN A 64 5.89 1.95 -11.01
N ILE A 65 4.96 1.00 -10.92
CA ILE A 65 4.39 0.26 -12.05
C ILE A 65 2.87 0.51 -11.99
N PRO A 66 2.31 1.32 -12.90
CA PRO A 66 0.87 1.58 -12.94
C PRO A 66 0.05 0.30 -13.14
N SER A 67 -1.26 0.36 -12.86
CA SER A 67 -2.20 -0.74 -13.09
C SER A 67 -2.15 -1.21 -14.55
N GLY A 68 -2.03 -2.53 -14.78
CA GLY A 68 -1.95 -3.14 -16.11
C GLY A 68 -0.59 -3.04 -16.80
N GLU A 69 0.31 -2.19 -16.31
CA GLU A 69 1.60 -1.94 -16.95
C GLU A 69 2.65 -3.01 -16.61
N THR A 70 3.64 -3.15 -17.50
CA THR A 70 4.77 -4.07 -17.32
C THR A 70 6.09 -3.31 -17.28
N LYS A 71 6.86 -3.54 -16.21
CA LYS A 71 8.21 -2.98 -16.03
C LYS A 71 9.08 -3.99 -15.30
N TYR A 72 10.37 -4.05 -15.62
CA TYR A 72 11.30 -5.01 -15.01
C TYR A 72 10.89 -6.49 -15.14
N ASN A 73 10.17 -6.83 -16.20
CA ASN A 73 9.57 -8.15 -16.39
C ASN A 73 8.54 -8.52 -15.29
N LEU A 74 7.97 -7.52 -14.62
CA LEU A 74 6.85 -7.64 -13.69
C LEU A 74 5.64 -6.91 -14.29
N THR A 75 4.52 -7.60 -14.38
CA THR A 75 3.23 -7.02 -14.73
C THR A 75 2.44 -6.73 -13.46
N ASN A 76 1.94 -5.51 -13.31
CA ASN A 76 1.06 -5.15 -12.20
C ASN A 76 -0.40 -5.50 -12.55
N SER A 77 -0.90 -6.62 -12.04
CA SER A 77 -2.30 -7.04 -12.24
C SER A 77 -3.29 -6.44 -11.24
N ALA A 78 -2.83 -5.66 -10.26
CA ALA A 78 -3.73 -4.97 -9.34
C ALA A 78 -4.39 -3.78 -10.02
N TYR A 79 -5.61 -3.43 -9.59
CA TYR A 79 -6.35 -2.27 -10.10
C TYR A 79 -5.76 -0.91 -9.67
N TYR A 80 -4.72 -0.93 -8.84
CA TYR A 80 -4.02 0.24 -8.30
C TYR A 80 -2.52 0.19 -8.62
N THR A 81 -1.86 1.33 -8.52
CA THR A 81 -0.41 1.48 -8.73
C THR A 81 0.38 0.76 -7.64
N ARG A 82 1.41 -0.01 -8.03
CA ARG A 82 2.36 -0.64 -7.09
C ARG A 82 3.73 0.02 -7.18
N LEU A 83 4.36 0.23 -6.03
CA LEU A 83 5.58 1.02 -5.91
C LEU A 83 6.78 0.19 -5.46
N ASN A 84 7.95 0.81 -5.50
CA ASN A 84 9.16 0.19 -4.98
C ASN A 84 9.06 0.00 -3.46
N CYS A 85 9.54 -1.14 -2.93
CA CYS A 85 9.47 -1.44 -1.50
C CYS A 85 10.13 -0.38 -0.60
N LYS A 86 11.17 0.33 -1.10
CA LYS A 86 11.79 1.43 -0.35
C LYS A 86 10.83 2.59 -0.11
N CYS A 87 9.89 2.81 -1.02
CA CYS A 87 8.91 3.89 -0.95
C CYS A 87 7.77 3.54 -0.03
N ASP A 88 7.28 2.31 -0.07
CA ASP A 88 6.26 1.84 0.89
C ASP A 88 6.80 1.88 2.32
N GLU A 89 8.07 1.53 2.53
CA GLU A 89 8.68 1.64 3.87
C GLU A 89 8.88 3.10 4.29
N LYS A 90 9.28 4.00 3.37
CA LYS A 90 9.34 5.45 3.65
C LYS A 90 7.96 6.00 4.00
N PHE A 91 6.94 5.64 3.23
CA PHE A 91 5.56 6.06 3.41
C PHE A 91 5.02 5.61 4.77
N ARG A 92 5.20 4.33 5.10
CA ARG A 92 4.87 3.77 6.42
C ARG A 92 5.50 4.57 7.55
N LYS A 93 6.79 4.87 7.47
CA LYS A 93 7.50 5.66 8.50
C LYS A 93 7.00 7.10 8.56
N CYS A 94 6.72 7.71 7.41
CA CYS A 94 6.20 9.07 7.32
C CYS A 94 4.83 9.17 8.00
N LEU A 95 3.89 8.28 7.67
CA LEU A 95 2.57 8.22 8.28
C LEU A 95 2.63 8.00 9.80
N ARG A 96 3.53 7.13 10.28
CA ARG A 96 3.77 6.96 11.72
C ARG A 96 4.31 8.23 12.38
N SER A 97 5.14 8.98 11.68
CA SER A 97 5.74 10.22 12.20
C SER A 97 4.73 11.38 12.19
N ALA A 98 3.82 11.43 11.22
CA ALA A 98 2.72 12.39 11.17
C ALA A 98 1.75 12.22 12.36
N ASN A 99 1.63 10.99 12.89
CA ASN A 99 0.99 10.67 14.16
C ASN A 99 -0.40 11.33 14.36
N SER A 100 -1.27 11.23 13.36
CA SER A 100 -2.64 11.75 13.39
C SER A 100 -3.66 10.64 13.16
N GLU A 101 -4.94 10.92 13.42
CA GLU A 101 -6.03 9.98 13.11
C GLU A 101 -6.11 9.70 11.60
N THR A 102 -5.94 10.74 10.77
CA THR A 102 -5.85 10.61 9.31
C THR A 102 -4.69 9.72 8.92
N SER A 103 -3.48 9.95 9.45
CA SER A 103 -2.30 9.16 9.08
C SER A 103 -2.42 7.70 9.52
N ARG A 104 -3.03 7.45 10.68
CA ARG A 104 -3.33 6.11 11.17
C ARG A 104 -4.34 5.40 10.28
N THR A 105 -5.41 6.07 9.87
CA THR A 105 -6.45 5.50 9.02
C THR A 105 -5.90 5.18 7.63
N VAL A 106 -5.21 6.14 7.00
CA VAL A 106 -4.53 5.93 5.71
C VAL A 106 -3.55 4.75 5.80
N GLY A 107 -2.75 4.68 6.87
CA GLY A 107 -1.80 3.59 7.10
C GLY A 107 -2.48 2.22 7.22
N ILE A 108 -3.53 2.11 8.04
CA ILE A 108 -4.27 0.85 8.20
C ILE A 108 -4.92 0.44 6.87
N THR A 109 -5.56 1.37 6.16
CA THR A 109 -6.18 1.10 4.87
C THR A 109 -5.16 0.58 3.85
N TYR A 110 -4.06 1.29 3.65
CA TYR A 110 -3.04 0.92 2.65
C TYR A 110 -2.31 -0.37 2.99
N PHE A 111 -1.79 -0.48 4.22
CA PHE A 111 -0.90 -1.58 4.59
C PHE A 111 -1.65 -2.80 5.11
N ASN A 112 -2.83 -2.67 5.72
CA ASN A 112 -3.51 -3.81 6.35
C ASN A 112 -4.69 -4.31 5.52
N ILE A 113 -5.51 -3.40 4.99
CA ILE A 113 -6.77 -3.74 4.31
C ILE A 113 -6.54 -4.00 2.82
N ILE A 114 -5.93 -3.06 2.08
CA ILE A 114 -5.58 -3.28 0.66
C ILE A 114 -4.55 -4.40 0.53
N GLY A 115 -3.63 -4.50 1.50
CA GLY A 115 -2.65 -5.59 1.57
C GLY A 115 -1.74 -5.64 0.34
N THR A 116 -1.35 -4.48 -0.19
CA THR A 116 -0.56 -4.36 -1.42
C THR A 116 0.77 -5.13 -1.37
N GLN A 117 1.34 -5.34 -2.55
CA GLN A 117 2.70 -5.81 -2.75
C GLN A 117 3.55 -4.69 -3.35
N CYS A 118 4.82 -4.68 -2.97
CA CYS A 118 5.83 -3.77 -3.51
C CYS A 118 6.83 -4.55 -4.37
N TYR A 119 7.56 -3.87 -5.24
CA TYR A 119 8.65 -4.49 -6.00
C TYR A 119 10.03 -4.04 -5.53
N ARG A 120 11.01 -4.94 -5.61
CA ARG A 120 12.44 -4.59 -5.47
C ARG A 120 13.32 -5.62 -6.19
N LYS A 121 14.57 -5.23 -6.49
CA LYS A 121 15.59 -6.14 -7.03
C LYS A 121 16.28 -6.87 -5.88
N ASP A 122 16.15 -8.19 -5.85
CA ASP A 122 16.74 -9.04 -4.81
C ASP A 122 17.08 -10.43 -5.36
N TYR A 123 17.72 -11.28 -4.56
CA TYR A 123 17.94 -12.68 -4.94
C TYR A 123 16.61 -13.41 -5.18
N PRO A 124 16.54 -14.40 -6.09
CA PRO A 124 15.32 -15.17 -6.33
C PRO A 124 14.75 -15.78 -5.05
N ILE A 125 13.46 -15.57 -4.80
CA ILE A 125 12.75 -16.14 -3.65
C ILE A 125 12.64 -17.66 -3.86
N ILE A 126 13.06 -18.43 -2.85
CA ILE A 126 12.86 -19.89 -2.81
C ILE A 126 11.51 -20.21 -2.15
N GLN A 127 11.25 -19.60 -0.99
CA GLN A 127 10.03 -19.85 -0.21
C GLN A 127 9.80 -18.77 0.83
N CYS A 128 8.58 -18.74 1.34
CA CYS A 128 8.24 -18.00 2.55
C CYS A 128 8.62 -18.82 3.80
N LYS A 129 9.50 -18.28 4.64
CA LYS A 129 9.87 -18.89 5.92
C LYS A 129 8.84 -18.61 7.01
N ARG A 130 8.24 -17.43 7.00
CA ARG A 130 7.31 -17.00 8.04
C ARG A 130 6.19 -16.15 7.46
N LYS A 131 4.96 -16.59 7.71
CA LYS A 131 3.76 -15.83 7.39
C LYS A 131 3.32 -14.94 8.55
N GLY A 132 2.46 -13.96 8.26
CA GLY A 132 1.79 -13.12 9.24
C GLY A 132 0.87 -12.10 8.56
N GLY A 133 0.65 -10.97 9.24
CA GLY A 133 -0.41 -10.02 8.87
C GLY A 133 -1.76 -10.44 9.46
N TRP A 134 -2.82 -9.71 9.10
CA TRP A 134 -4.14 -9.86 9.73
C TRP A 134 -4.71 -11.27 9.53
N LEU A 135 -4.65 -11.80 8.30
CA LEU A 135 -5.18 -13.11 7.92
C LEU A 135 -4.10 -14.20 7.75
N ASN A 136 -2.90 -13.95 8.29
CA ASN A 136 -1.72 -14.81 8.10
C ASN A 136 -1.40 -15.13 6.61
N GLN A 137 -1.78 -14.25 5.69
CA GLN A 137 -1.59 -14.42 4.24
C GLN A 137 -0.26 -13.84 3.73
N LYS A 138 0.32 -12.88 4.46
CA LYS A 138 1.54 -12.18 4.01
C LYS A 138 2.78 -12.95 4.41
N CYS A 139 3.77 -12.98 3.55
CA CYS A 139 5.09 -13.44 3.88
C CYS A 139 5.94 -12.34 4.50
N LEU A 140 6.36 -12.55 5.75
CA LEU A 140 7.16 -11.60 6.52
C LEU A 140 8.66 -11.91 6.49
N GLU A 141 9.03 -13.14 6.14
CA GLU A 141 10.43 -13.55 5.98
C GLU A 141 10.55 -14.50 4.80
N TYR A 142 11.47 -14.18 3.87
CA TYR A 142 11.75 -14.97 2.68
C TYR A 142 13.12 -15.65 2.82
N SER A 143 13.25 -16.82 2.20
CA SER A 143 14.57 -17.41 1.89
C SER A 143 14.89 -17.24 0.41
N TYR A 144 16.17 -17.11 0.09
CA TYR A 144 16.63 -16.75 -1.25
C TYR A 144 17.66 -17.72 -1.81
N ASP A 145 17.72 -17.85 -3.14
CA ASP A 145 18.83 -18.50 -3.83
C ASP A 145 19.95 -17.48 -4.07
N THR A 146 20.88 -17.42 -3.12
CA THR A 146 21.99 -16.46 -3.14
C THR A 146 23.07 -16.76 -4.18
N ARG A 147 22.95 -17.89 -4.88
CA ARG A 147 23.88 -18.30 -5.97
C ARG A 147 23.47 -17.73 -7.32
N SER A 148 22.21 -17.32 -7.47
CA SER A 148 21.66 -16.75 -8.70
C SER A 148 21.79 -15.22 -8.74
N GLU A 149 21.70 -14.63 -9.92
CA GLU A 149 21.66 -13.17 -10.07
C GLU A 149 20.36 -12.57 -9.51
N LYS A 150 20.45 -11.31 -9.05
CA LYS A 150 19.29 -10.59 -8.51
C LYS A 150 18.30 -10.19 -9.60
N VAL A 151 17.02 -10.40 -9.35
CA VAL A 151 15.91 -10.08 -10.24
C VAL A 151 14.85 -9.25 -9.52
N TYR A 152 14.06 -8.48 -10.27
CA TYR A 152 12.93 -7.76 -9.71
C TYR A 152 11.79 -8.74 -9.40
N GLN A 153 11.25 -8.66 -8.18
CA GLN A 153 10.19 -9.55 -7.69
C GLN A 153 9.18 -8.77 -6.84
N TRP A 154 7.99 -9.33 -6.67
CA TRP A 154 6.96 -8.83 -5.75
C TRP A 154 7.22 -9.31 -4.32
N PHE A 155 6.99 -8.43 -3.35
CA PHE A 155 7.13 -8.69 -1.93
C PHE A 155 5.91 -8.16 -1.17
N ASP A 156 5.50 -8.87 -0.13
CA ASP A 156 4.41 -8.44 0.73
C ASP A 156 4.88 -7.29 1.62
N VAL A 157 4.04 -6.28 1.77
CA VAL A 157 4.35 -5.11 2.58
C VAL A 157 3.89 -5.36 4.03
N PRO A 158 4.71 -5.08 5.05
CA PRO A 158 4.33 -5.28 6.45
C PRO A 158 3.11 -4.43 6.86
N ASN A 159 2.32 -4.92 7.81
CA ASN A 159 1.16 -4.20 8.36
C ASN A 159 1.56 -2.94 9.13
N PHE A 160 0.82 -1.84 8.96
CA PHE A 160 0.95 -0.58 9.72
C PHE A 160 0.61 -0.77 11.21
#